data_AF-A0A8D8CWF5-F1
#
_entry.id   AF-A0A8D8CWF5-F1
#
_cell.length_a   1.000
_cell.length_b   1.000
_cell.length_c   1.000
_cell.angle_alpha   90.00
_cell.angle_beta   90.00
_cell.angle_gamma   90.00
#
_symmetry.space_group_name_H-M   'P 1'
#
loop_
_entity.id
_entity.type
_entity.pdbx_description
1 polymer ?
#
loop_
_entity_poly.entity_id
_entity_poly.type
_entity_poly.pdbx_seq_one_letter_code
_entity_poly.pdbx_strand_id
1 'polypeptide(L)'
;MFSQEKFENDHGRQAEEDERSEESYTEEEYLKEDQPEEANPEGLEESDPEAGGIDYDPFTDDEAGPSPSPRESDGKCEKLFSLECSFCLRLYRSQLRPKENFSAQISGDSVQEVVANMWESGKSLIKREVMFENGIPKWAPDEIPGKESAEKFLIVYDVTAHKSYATTNLTPKKLQKWCNQIVKVFVYAYSKEVETKGQYGDVLKYLINPKNPDRAGANSMREEAALAKELREQNPHLEGHSSSWLLWATTIYAASAHEQEALKEAQHPPINISKYFRWVGVSEAARLDSVHRGMVVGNTDNYRWSKQIREVKEELHTAFNIIQGAIRKVEIMEAESNASIDILSAMESAVQPEESELSQQ
;
A
#
# COMPACT_ATOMS: atom_id res chain seq x y z
N MET A 1 16.21 -42.99 60.18
CA MET A 1 17.52 -43.68 60.06
C MET A 1 17.65 -44.20 58.63
N PHE A 2 18.88 -44.60 58.26
CA PHE A 2 19.31 -45.15 56.97
C PHE A 2 18.39 -46.25 56.38
N SER A 3 18.41 -46.57 55.07
CA SER A 3 19.47 -46.32 54.09
C SER A 3 18.98 -46.10 52.64
N GLN A 4 19.92 -45.79 51.73
CA GLN A 4 19.73 -45.79 50.26
C GLN A 4 20.20 -47.12 49.64
N GLU A 5 19.57 -47.53 48.54
CA GLU A 5 20.14 -48.32 47.44
C GLU A 5 19.32 -47.94 46.18
N LYS A 6 19.88 -47.22 45.19
CA LYS A 6 20.81 -47.65 44.14
C LYS A 6 20.30 -48.82 43.27
N PHE A 7 19.87 -48.46 42.05
CA PHE A 7 20.05 -49.28 40.85
C PHE A 7 20.56 -48.36 39.73
N GLU A 8 21.62 -48.77 39.05
CA GLU A 8 22.24 -48.06 37.92
C GLU A 8 22.09 -48.93 36.64
N ASN A 9 22.08 -48.25 35.50
CA ASN A 9 22.42 -48.69 34.12
C ASN A 9 22.51 -50.19 33.79
N ASP A 10 22.00 -50.59 32.61
CA ASP A 10 22.83 -50.70 31.39
C ASP A 10 21.99 -50.84 30.09
N HIS A 11 22.66 -50.66 28.94
CA HIS A 11 22.30 -50.99 27.54
C HIS A 11 21.28 -50.09 26.82
N GLY A 12 21.47 -49.72 25.53
CA GLY A 12 22.70 -49.82 24.72
C GLY A 12 22.49 -50.02 23.21
N ARG A 13 22.71 -48.96 22.41
CA ARG A 13 23.04 -48.93 20.95
C ARG A 13 22.24 -49.80 19.95
N GLN A 14 21.52 -49.10 19.06
CA GLN A 14 21.60 -49.20 17.58
C GLN A 14 21.08 -47.84 17.05
N ALA A 15 21.73 -47.05 16.18
CA ALA A 15 22.72 -47.22 15.10
C ALA A 15 22.10 -47.57 13.73
N GLU A 16 22.34 -46.68 12.75
CA GLU A 16 22.04 -46.78 11.31
C GLU A 16 20.54 -47.03 10.93
N GLU A 17 20.00 -46.67 9.76
CA GLU A 17 20.50 -45.95 8.56
C GLU A 17 19.28 -45.36 7.82
N ASP A 18 19.40 -44.20 7.14
CA ASP A 18 18.77 -43.97 5.83
C ASP A 18 19.28 -42.66 5.20
N GLU A 19 19.77 -42.72 3.97
CA GLU A 19 20.22 -41.58 3.16
C GLU A 19 19.22 -41.29 2.02
N ARG A 20 19.49 -40.20 1.27
CA ARG A 20 18.79 -39.72 0.05
C ARG A 20 17.51 -38.91 0.32
N SER A 21 17.15 -37.98 -0.57
CA SER A 21 17.75 -37.63 -1.87
C SER A 21 18.20 -36.17 -1.95
N GLU A 22 19.41 -35.97 -2.48
CA GLU A 22 19.76 -34.71 -3.14
C GLU A 22 18.98 -34.63 -4.47
N GLU A 23 18.35 -33.50 -4.77
CA GLU A 23 18.00 -33.12 -6.14
C GLU A 23 18.47 -31.69 -6.41
N SER A 24 19.56 -31.57 -7.16
CA SER A 24 20.10 -30.30 -7.62
C SER A 24 19.33 -29.81 -8.85
N TYR A 25 18.56 -28.73 -8.73
CA TYR A 25 18.03 -28.02 -9.89
C TYR A 25 18.92 -26.85 -10.29
N THR A 26 19.90 -27.15 -11.13
CA THR A 26 20.52 -26.17 -12.04
C THR A 26 19.60 -25.98 -13.23
N GLU A 27 19.12 -24.76 -13.46
CA GLU A 27 18.49 -24.37 -14.73
C GLU A 27 19.21 -23.12 -15.24
N GLU A 28 19.59 -23.17 -16.52
CA GLU A 28 20.60 -22.29 -17.11
C GLU A 28 20.00 -21.05 -17.80
N GLU A 29 20.87 -20.25 -18.41
CA GLU A 29 20.59 -18.99 -19.07
C GLU A 29 19.37 -18.97 -19.99
N TYR A 30 18.53 -17.95 -19.83
CA TYR A 30 17.91 -17.29 -20.98
C TYR A 30 18.17 -15.78 -20.94
N LEU A 31 19.33 -15.41 -21.46
CA LEU A 31 19.56 -14.05 -21.96
C LEU A 31 18.59 -13.76 -23.11
N LYS A 32 17.82 -12.69 -22.97
CA LYS A 32 17.34 -11.90 -24.11
C LYS A 32 17.65 -10.43 -23.86
N GLU A 33 18.72 -9.98 -24.49
CA GLU A 33 18.94 -8.57 -24.74
C GLU A 33 17.95 -8.13 -25.84
N ASP A 34 17.25 -7.02 -25.62
CA ASP A 34 16.64 -6.22 -26.69
C ASP A 34 16.74 -4.74 -26.25
N GLN A 35 17.57 -3.98 -26.96
CA GLN A 35 17.53 -2.50 -26.98
C GLN A 35 17.06 -2.04 -28.39
N PRO A 36 17.09 -0.75 -28.77
CA PRO A 36 15.88 0.03 -28.77
C PRO A 36 15.47 0.52 -30.17
N GLU A 37 14.17 0.52 -30.46
CA GLU A 37 13.66 1.18 -31.68
C GLU A 37 13.44 2.68 -31.46
N GLU A 38 14.42 3.50 -31.85
CA GLU A 38 14.18 4.88 -32.26
C GLU A 38 13.96 4.93 -33.78
N ALA A 39 12.74 5.25 -34.22
CA ALA A 39 12.45 5.61 -35.61
C ALA A 39 11.25 6.58 -35.70
N ASN A 40 11.56 7.87 -35.84
CA ASN A 40 10.66 8.94 -36.32
C ASN A 40 11.28 9.43 -37.65
N PRO A 41 10.49 9.70 -38.71
CA PRO A 41 9.86 11.02 -38.82
C PRO A 41 8.49 11.05 -39.54
N GLU A 42 7.90 12.25 -39.61
CA GLU A 42 7.12 12.87 -40.71
C GLU A 42 6.12 11.99 -41.54
N GLY A 43 4.87 12.41 -41.77
CA GLY A 43 4.17 13.68 -41.53
C GLY A 43 3.16 13.95 -42.65
N LEU A 44 2.08 14.71 -42.42
CA LEU A 44 1.18 15.23 -43.47
C LEU A 44 0.22 16.33 -42.94
N GLU A 45 0.21 17.46 -43.65
CA GLU A 45 -0.90 18.46 -43.71
C GLU A 45 -2.02 17.90 -44.64
N GLU A 46 -3.22 18.42 -44.90
CA GLU A 46 -3.99 19.68 -44.73
C GLU A 46 -5.52 19.22 -44.66
N SER A 47 -6.64 19.95 -44.62
CA SER A 47 -7.14 21.35 -44.67
C SER A 47 -8.48 21.40 -43.86
N ASP A 48 -9.00 22.50 -43.27
CA ASP A 48 -9.51 23.81 -43.77
C ASP A 48 -11.04 23.76 -44.18
N PRO A 49 -11.76 24.86 -44.49
CA PRO A 49 -12.40 25.77 -43.52
C PRO A 49 -13.92 26.04 -43.69
N GLU A 50 -14.56 26.70 -42.71
CA GLU A 50 -15.75 27.58 -42.82
C GLU A 50 -15.90 28.46 -41.53
N ALA A 51 -16.57 29.63 -41.47
CA ALA A 51 -16.77 30.75 -42.40
C ALA A 51 -17.44 31.95 -41.67
N GLY A 52 -17.21 33.20 -42.14
CA GLY A 52 -17.82 34.46 -41.63
C GLY A 52 -16.99 35.20 -40.57
N GLY A 53 -16.83 36.53 -40.57
CA GLY A 53 -17.49 37.61 -41.34
C GLY A 53 -18.77 38.11 -40.65
N ILE A 54 -19.04 39.41 -40.48
CA ILE A 54 -18.41 40.68 -40.89
C ILE A 54 -18.58 41.69 -39.70
N ASP A 55 -18.07 42.92 -39.58
CA ASP A 55 -18.01 44.09 -40.48
C ASP A 55 -17.01 45.16 -39.96
N TYR A 56 -16.69 46.16 -40.81
CA TYR A 56 -16.03 47.44 -40.45
C TYR A 56 -17.11 48.47 -39.95
N ASP A 57 -16.91 49.76 -39.63
CA ASP A 57 -15.97 50.79 -40.10
C ASP A 57 -15.84 51.97 -39.07
N PRO A 58 -15.58 53.28 -39.34
CA PRO A 58 -14.41 53.94 -38.72
C PRO A 58 -14.66 55.34 -38.10
N PHE A 59 -13.54 56.02 -37.74
CA PHE A 59 -13.37 57.48 -37.56
C PHE A 59 -14.30 58.25 -36.59
N THR A 60 -13.69 58.78 -35.53
CA THR A 60 -13.73 60.23 -35.21
C THR A 60 -12.46 60.66 -34.49
N ASP A 61 -12.12 61.95 -34.60
CA ASP A 61 -10.92 62.58 -34.05
C ASP A 61 -11.30 63.63 -32.98
N ASP A 62 -10.30 64.36 -32.48
CA ASP A 62 -10.36 65.65 -31.76
C ASP A 62 -10.60 65.74 -30.23
N GLU A 63 -9.63 66.46 -29.62
CA GLU A 63 -9.67 67.44 -28.52
C GLU A 63 -9.94 67.12 -27.02
N ALA A 64 -9.19 67.89 -26.22
CA ALA A 64 -9.43 68.38 -24.86
C ALA A 64 -9.67 67.39 -23.70
N GLY A 65 -8.67 67.28 -22.81
CA GLY A 65 -8.87 66.75 -21.45
C GLY A 65 -9.61 67.74 -20.53
N PRO A 66 -10.03 67.27 -19.33
CA PRO A 66 -9.22 67.68 -18.18
C PRO A 66 -8.97 66.57 -17.15
N SER A 67 -7.86 66.72 -16.41
CA SER A 67 -7.66 66.09 -15.08
C SER A 67 -8.37 66.93 -13.99
N PRO A 68 -8.59 66.43 -12.75
CA PRO A 68 -8.04 65.18 -12.18
C PRO A 68 -9.08 64.27 -11.50
N SER A 69 -8.64 63.09 -11.08
CA SER A 69 -9.20 62.36 -9.93
C SER A 69 -8.11 61.52 -9.28
N PRO A 70 -7.64 61.83 -8.07
CA PRO A 70 -6.69 60.96 -7.37
C PRO A 70 -7.44 59.68 -6.97
N ARG A 71 -7.10 58.55 -7.61
CA ARG A 71 -7.60 57.25 -7.12
C ARG A 71 -6.93 56.96 -5.78
N GLU A 72 -7.76 56.62 -4.81
CA GLU A 72 -7.37 56.50 -3.41
C GLU A 72 -6.32 55.39 -3.23
N SER A 73 -5.35 55.65 -2.36
CA SER A 73 -4.26 54.72 -2.07
C SER A 73 -4.76 53.56 -1.21
N ASP A 74 -5.30 52.53 -1.87
CA ASP A 74 -5.76 51.32 -1.20
C ASP A 74 -4.56 50.60 -0.56
N GLY A 75 -4.58 50.51 0.77
CA GLY A 75 -3.40 50.46 1.64
C GLY A 75 -2.66 49.12 1.70
N LYS A 76 -2.33 48.52 0.55
CA LYS A 76 -1.32 47.45 0.51
C LYS A 76 0.06 48.05 0.78
N CYS A 77 0.68 47.66 1.90
CA CYS A 77 2.13 47.70 1.98
C CYS A 77 2.69 46.72 0.94
N GLU A 78 3.12 47.26 -0.20
CA GLU A 78 3.91 46.50 -1.17
C GLU A 78 5.22 46.08 -0.50
N LYS A 79 5.30 44.80 -0.13
CA LYS A 79 6.50 44.28 0.51
C LYS A 79 7.71 44.44 -0.40
N LEU A 80 8.85 44.81 0.19
CA LEU A 80 10.03 45.29 -0.52
C LEU A 80 10.62 44.28 -1.52
N PHE A 81 10.34 42.98 -1.34
CA PHE A 81 10.58 41.92 -2.31
C PHE A 81 9.27 41.18 -2.63
N SER A 82 9.01 40.93 -3.90
CA SER A 82 7.90 40.09 -4.39
C SER A 82 8.32 39.34 -5.65
N LEU A 83 8.34 38.01 -5.61
CA LEU A 83 8.82 37.15 -6.69
C LEU A 83 7.97 35.87 -6.80
N GLU A 84 7.94 35.28 -7.99
CA GLU A 84 7.26 34.00 -8.21
C GLU A 84 8.25 32.84 -7.99
N CYS A 85 7.88 31.89 -7.13
CA CYS A 85 8.71 30.74 -6.80
C CYS A 85 8.05 29.46 -7.30
N SER A 86 8.71 28.78 -8.24
CA SER A 86 8.37 27.45 -8.76
C SER A 86 9.08 26.39 -7.91
N PHE A 87 8.32 25.57 -7.18
CA PHE A 87 8.87 24.58 -6.24
C PHE A 87 9.01 23.21 -6.92
N CYS A 88 10.21 22.64 -6.89
CA CYS A 88 10.48 21.33 -7.49
C CYS A 88 11.14 20.38 -6.48
N LEU A 89 10.52 19.22 -6.26
CA LEU A 89 11.03 18.19 -5.35
C LEU A 89 12.24 17.45 -5.93
N ARG A 90 13.33 17.40 -5.16
CA ARG A 90 14.49 16.54 -5.37
C ARG A 90 14.57 15.46 -4.30
N LEU A 91 14.80 14.23 -4.72
CA LEU A 91 15.11 13.11 -3.84
C LEU A 91 16.61 13.05 -3.50
N TYR A 92 17.45 13.57 -4.40
CA TYR A 92 18.91 13.66 -4.24
C TYR A 92 19.49 14.81 -5.08
N ARG A 93 20.70 15.28 -4.73
CA ARG A 93 21.36 16.45 -5.34
C ARG A 93 21.55 16.35 -6.85
N SER A 94 22.06 15.22 -7.35
CA SER A 94 22.35 15.01 -8.78
C SER A 94 21.13 14.72 -9.67
N GLN A 95 19.89 14.82 -9.14
CA GLN A 95 18.68 14.60 -9.93
C GLN A 95 18.55 15.65 -11.05
N LEU A 96 18.71 15.22 -12.30
CA LEU A 96 18.73 16.10 -13.48
C LEU A 96 17.37 16.71 -13.82
N ARG A 97 16.28 15.95 -13.63
CA ARG A 97 14.91 16.35 -13.91
C ARG A 97 14.03 16.16 -12.65
N PRO A 98 14.09 17.08 -11.67
CA PRO A 98 13.11 17.11 -10.59
C PRO A 98 11.72 17.44 -11.13
N LYS A 99 10.68 16.86 -10.57
CA LYS A 99 9.29 17.21 -10.92
C LYS A 99 8.96 18.57 -10.30
N GLU A 100 8.25 19.40 -11.05
CA GLU A 100 7.65 20.63 -10.56
C GLU A 100 6.34 20.30 -9.82
N ASN A 101 6.19 20.82 -8.60
CA ASN A 101 5.11 20.45 -7.68
C ASN A 101 4.00 21.50 -7.66
N PHE A 102 4.38 22.78 -7.52
CA PHE A 102 3.49 23.94 -7.52
C PHE A 102 4.32 25.23 -7.68
N SER A 103 3.67 26.33 -8.04
CA SER A 103 4.23 27.69 -7.94
C SER A 103 3.50 28.47 -6.84
N ALA A 104 4.21 29.38 -6.18
CA ALA A 104 3.65 30.31 -5.20
C ALA A 104 4.35 31.67 -5.27
N GLN A 105 3.59 32.75 -5.13
CA GLN A 105 4.15 34.09 -4.98
C GLN A 105 4.71 34.28 -3.57
N ILE A 106 6.00 34.56 -3.46
CA ILE A 106 6.68 34.81 -2.19
C ILE A 106 6.98 36.30 -2.08
N SER A 107 6.59 36.90 -0.96
CA SER A 107 6.87 38.31 -0.65
C SER A 107 7.39 38.48 0.78
N GLY A 108 8.22 39.51 0.99
CA GLY A 108 8.83 39.82 2.28
C GLY A 108 9.57 41.16 2.26
N ASP A 109 9.84 41.72 3.43
CA ASP A 109 10.58 42.99 3.59
C ASP A 109 12.07 42.76 3.93
N SER A 110 12.46 41.50 4.17
CA SER A 110 13.84 41.09 4.42
C SER A 110 14.18 39.77 3.72
N VAL A 111 15.48 39.52 3.51
CA VAL A 111 15.97 38.22 2.98
C VAL A 111 15.54 37.06 3.88
N GLN A 112 15.56 37.28 5.20
CA GLN A 112 15.19 36.28 6.20
C GLN A 112 13.70 35.93 6.12
N GLU A 113 12.83 36.92 5.94
CA GLU A 113 11.40 36.70 5.76
C GLU A 113 11.09 36.00 4.43
N VAL A 114 11.75 36.39 3.34
CA VAL A 114 11.61 35.71 2.03
C VAL A 114 12.01 34.23 2.13
N VAL A 115 13.12 33.92 2.82
CA VAL A 115 13.53 32.53 3.09
C VAL A 115 12.54 31.80 4.00
N ALA A 116 12.01 32.45 5.04
CA ALA A 116 11.00 31.86 5.92
C ALA A 116 9.68 31.57 5.19
N ASN A 117 9.29 32.42 4.24
CA ASN A 117 8.09 32.23 3.43
C ASN A 117 8.31 31.15 2.34
N MET A 118 9.50 31.07 1.73
CA MET A 118 9.89 29.92 0.90
C MET A 118 9.83 28.60 1.68
N TRP A 119 10.27 28.59 2.95
CA TRP A 119 10.17 27.43 3.82
C TRP A 119 8.71 27.07 4.14
N GLU A 120 7.87 28.02 4.53
CA GLU A 120 6.46 27.79 4.85
C GLU A 120 5.67 27.21 3.67
N SER A 121 5.98 27.62 2.43
CA SER A 121 5.44 26.98 1.23
C SER A 121 6.04 25.59 0.98
N GLY A 122 7.37 25.45 1.07
CA GLY A 122 8.08 24.21 0.71
C GLY A 122 7.98 23.05 1.70
N LYS A 123 7.68 23.32 2.99
CA LYS A 123 7.76 22.32 4.08
C LYS A 123 6.92 21.06 3.90
N SER A 124 5.84 21.11 3.12
CA SER A 124 4.98 19.95 2.81
C SER A 124 5.70 18.88 1.97
N LEU A 125 6.74 19.27 1.24
CA LEU A 125 7.59 18.39 0.43
C LEU A 125 8.76 17.78 1.22
N ILE A 126 9.03 18.30 2.42
CA ILE A 126 10.16 17.91 3.28
C ILE A 126 9.77 16.69 4.14
N LYS A 127 10.78 15.89 4.52
CA LYS A 127 10.72 14.73 5.42
C LYS A 127 11.78 14.91 6.53
N ARG A 128 11.84 13.95 7.47
CA ARG A 128 12.88 13.93 8.53
C ARG A 128 14.27 14.00 7.90
N GLU A 129 15.17 14.73 8.55
CA GLU A 129 16.51 14.95 8.03
C GLU A 129 17.34 13.66 8.01
N VAL A 130 18.09 13.44 6.91
CA VAL A 130 19.08 12.37 6.79
C VAL A 130 20.50 12.94 6.76
N MET A 131 21.37 12.33 7.54
CA MET A 131 22.81 12.57 7.63
C MET A 131 23.55 11.27 7.23
N PHE A 132 24.83 11.37 6.83
CA PHE A 132 25.68 10.20 6.57
C PHE A 132 26.82 10.13 7.59
N GLU A 133 26.83 9.08 8.41
CA GLU A 133 27.90 8.82 9.38
C GLU A 133 28.73 7.64 8.89
N ASN A 134 30.02 7.86 8.61
CA ASN A 134 30.92 6.87 8.01
C ASN A 134 30.38 6.24 6.71
N GLY A 135 29.61 7.00 5.93
CA GLY A 135 28.95 6.54 4.70
C GLY A 135 27.63 5.79 4.89
N ILE A 136 27.23 5.49 6.13
CA ILE A 136 25.95 4.86 6.45
C ILE A 136 24.89 5.97 6.65
N PRO A 137 23.74 5.93 5.95
CA PRO A 137 22.68 6.89 6.19
C PRO A 137 22.07 6.68 7.60
N LYS A 138 21.86 7.78 8.31
CA LYS A 138 21.14 7.83 9.59
C LYS A 138 20.17 9.01 9.59
N TRP A 139 19.13 8.93 10.39
CA TRP A 139 18.28 10.10 10.66
C TRP A 139 19.00 11.09 11.57
N ALA A 140 18.70 12.38 11.41
CA ALA A 140 19.09 13.40 12.37
C ALA A 140 18.38 13.20 13.73
N PRO A 141 18.95 13.70 14.83
CA PRO A 141 18.24 13.76 16.11
C PRO A 141 16.93 14.53 16.00
N ASP A 142 16.90 15.60 15.19
CA ASP A 142 15.71 16.40 14.93
C ASP A 142 14.71 15.62 14.06
N GLU A 143 13.57 15.26 14.65
CA GLU A 143 12.51 14.48 13.99
C GLU A 143 11.70 15.30 12.99
N ILE A 144 11.41 16.55 13.34
CA ILE A 144 10.69 17.52 12.50
C ILE A 144 11.63 18.69 12.24
N PRO A 145 12.13 18.86 10.99
CA PRO A 145 12.92 20.03 10.63
C PRO A 145 12.16 21.34 10.87
N GLY A 146 12.77 22.28 11.58
CA GLY A 146 12.26 23.65 11.74
C GLY A 146 12.89 24.66 10.77
N LYS A 147 12.57 25.95 10.94
CA LYS A 147 12.89 27.02 9.97
C LYS A 147 14.40 27.24 9.82
N GLU A 148 15.12 27.12 10.91
CA GLU A 148 16.58 27.11 11.02
C GLU A 148 17.23 26.04 10.13
N SER A 149 16.54 24.92 9.84
CA SER A 149 17.02 23.91 8.89
C SER A 149 16.79 24.26 7.42
N ALA A 150 16.23 25.44 7.08
CA ALA A 150 15.96 25.82 5.69
C ALA A 150 17.17 25.74 4.75
N GLU A 151 18.39 26.03 5.24
CA GLU A 151 19.60 25.82 4.45
C GLU A 151 19.84 24.35 4.10
N LYS A 152 19.52 23.40 4.98
CA LYS A 152 19.75 21.97 4.79
C LYS A 152 18.87 21.34 3.70
N PHE A 153 17.75 21.98 3.36
CA PHE A 153 16.74 21.44 2.43
C PHE A 153 16.45 22.32 1.20
N LEU A 154 16.81 23.61 1.19
CA LEU A 154 16.46 24.53 0.09
C LEU A 154 17.70 24.98 -0.70
N ILE A 155 17.60 24.91 -2.03
CA ILE A 155 18.49 25.62 -2.97
C ILE A 155 17.64 26.47 -3.91
N VAL A 156 17.97 27.75 -4.03
CA VAL A 156 17.31 28.69 -4.94
C VAL A 156 18.09 28.75 -6.25
N TYR A 157 17.41 28.62 -7.38
CA TYR A 157 17.99 28.60 -8.72
C TYR A 157 17.46 29.77 -9.56
N ASP A 158 18.36 30.70 -9.85
CA ASP A 158 18.15 31.80 -10.80
C ASP A 158 18.10 31.21 -12.21
N VAL A 159 16.91 31.19 -12.80
CA VAL A 159 16.66 30.63 -14.14
C VAL A 159 17.42 31.45 -15.20
N THR A 160 17.37 32.78 -15.10
CA THR A 160 17.97 33.72 -16.04
C THR A 160 19.50 33.68 -16.03
N ALA A 161 20.12 33.46 -14.86
CA ALA A 161 21.58 33.33 -14.71
C ALA A 161 22.07 31.87 -14.68
N HIS A 162 21.17 30.89 -14.86
CA HIS A 162 21.42 29.45 -14.76
C HIS A 162 22.23 29.04 -13.50
N LYS A 163 21.93 29.66 -12.35
CA LYS A 163 22.81 29.58 -11.17
C LYS A 163 22.08 29.27 -9.86
N SER A 164 22.56 28.24 -9.17
CA SER A 164 22.14 27.87 -7.82
C SER A 164 22.77 28.75 -6.73
N TYR A 165 22.01 28.99 -5.67
CA TYR A 165 22.40 29.68 -4.45
C TYR A 165 21.81 28.97 -3.23
N ALA A 166 22.60 28.82 -2.16
CA ALA A 166 22.06 28.47 -0.85
C ALA A 166 21.27 29.66 -0.26
N THR A 167 20.33 29.40 0.65
CA THR A 167 19.51 30.44 1.32
C THR A 167 20.37 31.47 2.07
N THR A 168 21.46 31.02 2.72
CA THR A 168 22.50 31.84 3.36
C THR A 168 23.25 32.78 2.41
N ASN A 169 23.29 32.44 1.11
CA ASN A 169 23.99 33.19 0.08
C ASN A 169 23.06 34.16 -0.69
N LEU A 170 21.82 34.34 -0.22
CA LEU A 170 20.91 35.34 -0.77
C LEU A 170 21.25 36.73 -0.23
N THR A 171 21.07 37.77 -1.07
CA THR A 171 21.32 39.16 -0.70
C THR A 171 20.20 40.05 -1.24
N PRO A 172 19.92 41.22 -0.64
CA PRO A 172 18.87 42.13 -1.10
C PRO A 172 18.95 42.46 -2.59
N LYS A 173 20.18 42.65 -3.11
CA LYS A 173 20.44 42.94 -4.53
C LYS A 173 20.05 41.80 -5.48
N LYS A 174 20.09 40.54 -5.03
CA LYS A 174 19.60 39.39 -5.82
C LYS A 174 18.07 39.36 -5.83
N LEU A 175 17.46 39.52 -4.66
CA LEU A 175 16.00 39.52 -4.55
C LEU A 175 15.37 40.67 -5.35
N GLN A 176 15.96 41.88 -5.32
CA GLN A 176 15.57 43.00 -6.19
C GLN A 176 15.66 42.68 -7.69
N LYS A 177 16.71 41.96 -8.12
CA LYS A 177 16.83 41.53 -9.53
C LYS A 177 15.75 40.50 -9.90
N TRP A 178 15.34 39.65 -8.96
CA TRP A 178 14.32 38.62 -9.15
C TRP A 178 12.88 39.10 -8.88
N CYS A 179 12.66 40.36 -8.50
CA CYS A 179 11.31 40.90 -8.40
C CYS A 179 10.59 40.76 -9.75
N ASN A 180 9.37 40.23 -9.73
CA ASN A 180 8.59 39.88 -10.91
C ASN A 180 9.28 38.87 -11.88
N GLN A 181 10.23 38.06 -11.40
CA GLN A 181 10.82 36.94 -12.14
C GLN A 181 10.42 35.60 -11.53
N ILE A 182 10.36 34.55 -12.36
CA ILE A 182 10.17 33.17 -11.91
C ILE A 182 11.52 32.59 -11.48
N VAL A 183 11.63 32.25 -10.20
CA VAL A 183 12.80 31.61 -9.60
C VAL A 183 12.44 30.18 -9.22
N LYS A 184 13.32 29.20 -9.46
CA LYS A 184 13.05 27.81 -9.06
C LYS A 184 13.62 27.52 -7.67
N VAL A 185 12.82 26.92 -6.80
CA VAL A 185 13.21 26.48 -5.47
C VAL A 185 13.29 24.95 -5.49
N PHE A 186 14.52 24.42 -5.45
CA PHE A 186 14.74 23.00 -5.29
C PHE A 186 14.61 22.64 -3.81
N VAL A 187 13.56 21.88 -3.50
CA VAL A 187 13.31 21.34 -2.16
C VAL A 187 13.82 19.91 -2.12
N TYR A 188 14.79 19.64 -1.27
CA TYR A 188 15.24 18.28 -1.01
C TYR A 188 14.28 17.57 -0.06
N ALA A 189 13.96 16.31 -0.33
CA ALA A 189 13.07 15.52 0.52
C ALA A 189 13.70 15.24 1.89
N TYR A 190 14.96 14.77 1.90
CA TYR A 190 15.61 14.21 3.10
C TYR A 190 16.81 15.03 3.58
N SER A 191 17.60 15.62 2.68
CA SER A 191 18.58 16.70 2.94
C SER A 191 19.35 17.00 1.64
N LYS A 192 20.18 18.05 1.63
CA LYS A 192 21.23 18.24 0.60
C LYS A 192 22.33 17.16 0.64
N GLU A 193 22.49 16.46 1.77
CA GLU A 193 23.55 15.46 1.98
C GLU A 193 23.29 14.16 1.20
N VAL A 194 22.04 13.90 0.80
CA VAL A 194 21.71 12.83 -0.14
C VAL A 194 22.12 13.28 -1.55
N GLU A 195 23.40 13.10 -1.90
CA GLU A 195 23.92 13.65 -3.14
C GLU A 195 23.52 12.86 -4.39
N THR A 196 23.46 11.53 -4.30
CA THR A 196 23.35 10.62 -5.45
C THR A 196 22.13 9.70 -5.40
N LYS A 197 21.75 9.15 -6.56
CA LYS A 197 20.75 8.06 -6.66
C LYS A 197 21.16 6.82 -5.85
N GLY A 198 22.45 6.54 -5.72
CA GLY A 198 22.99 5.44 -4.90
C GLY A 198 22.69 5.65 -3.43
N GLN A 199 23.15 6.77 -2.87
CA GLN A 199 22.84 7.18 -1.49
C GLN A 199 21.34 7.24 -1.21
N TYR A 200 20.51 7.68 -2.17
CA TYR A 200 19.06 7.64 -2.02
C TYR A 200 18.51 6.20 -1.96
N GLY A 201 19.11 5.26 -2.70
CA GLY A 201 18.85 3.83 -2.58
C GLY A 201 19.27 3.25 -1.22
N ASP A 202 20.40 3.69 -0.66
CA ASP A 202 20.82 3.32 0.70
C ASP A 202 19.86 3.88 1.76
N VAL A 203 19.41 5.13 1.62
CA VAL A 203 18.38 5.72 2.49
C VAL A 203 17.08 4.91 2.44
N LEU A 204 16.64 4.52 1.24
CA LEU A 204 15.51 3.60 1.10
C LEU A 204 15.77 2.26 1.81
N LYS A 205 16.93 1.63 1.59
CA LYS A 205 17.28 0.31 2.12
C LYS A 205 17.43 0.26 3.65
N TYR A 206 18.09 1.25 4.25
CA TYR A 206 18.45 1.21 5.68
C TYR A 206 17.47 1.97 6.59
N LEU A 207 16.76 2.98 6.07
CA LEU A 207 15.98 3.91 6.90
C LEU A 207 14.46 3.87 6.66
N ILE A 208 14.01 3.48 5.46
CA ILE A 208 12.60 3.59 5.04
C ILE A 208 11.95 2.21 4.84
N ASN A 209 12.63 1.31 4.13
CA ASN A 209 12.12 -0.03 3.83
C ASN A 209 12.35 -0.99 5.02
N PRO A 210 11.57 -2.08 5.17
CA PRO A 210 11.87 -3.15 6.11
C PRO A 210 13.22 -3.80 5.77
N LYS A 211 13.94 -4.25 6.81
CA LYS A 211 15.32 -4.79 6.67
C LYS A 211 15.37 -6.10 5.88
N ASN A 212 14.35 -6.96 6.00
CA ASN A 212 14.23 -8.26 5.33
C ASN A 212 12.86 -8.41 4.62
N PRO A 213 12.67 -7.79 3.44
CA PRO A 213 11.46 -7.92 2.66
C PRO A 213 11.33 -9.32 2.05
N ASP A 214 10.09 -9.81 1.96
CA ASP A 214 9.68 -10.96 1.20
C ASP A 214 9.56 -10.62 -0.31
N ARG A 215 9.03 -11.56 -1.12
CA ARG A 215 8.83 -11.36 -2.56
C ARG A 215 7.80 -10.26 -2.91
N ALA A 216 7.03 -9.76 -1.96
CA ALA A 216 6.05 -8.69 -2.12
C ALA A 216 6.49 -7.36 -1.46
N GLY A 217 7.61 -7.34 -0.72
CA GLY A 217 8.11 -6.18 0.01
C GLY A 217 7.66 -6.09 1.47
N ALA A 218 6.91 -7.06 1.99
CA ALA A 218 6.49 -7.14 3.38
C ALA A 218 7.57 -7.81 4.25
N ASN A 219 7.60 -7.56 5.56
CA ASN A 219 8.64 -8.18 6.41
C ASN A 219 8.44 -9.71 6.53
N SER A 220 9.53 -10.48 6.50
CA SER A 220 9.50 -11.94 6.58
C SER A 220 8.69 -12.48 7.79
N MET A 221 7.65 -13.29 7.53
CA MET A 221 6.83 -13.92 8.58
C MET A 221 7.64 -14.72 9.61
N ARG A 222 8.82 -15.24 9.22
CA ARG A 222 9.73 -15.94 10.15
C ARG A 222 10.31 -14.99 11.20
N GLU A 223 10.58 -13.75 10.82
CA GLU A 223 11.13 -12.72 11.70
C GLU A 223 10.03 -12.05 12.52
N GLU A 224 8.82 -11.91 11.98
CA GLU A 224 7.63 -11.55 12.77
C GLU A 224 7.35 -12.58 13.87
N ALA A 225 7.40 -13.88 13.55
CA ALA A 225 7.22 -14.95 14.52
C ALA A 225 8.35 -15.01 15.57
N ALA A 226 9.59 -14.73 15.16
CA ALA A 226 10.72 -14.62 16.09
C ALA A 226 10.55 -13.44 17.06
N LEU A 227 10.21 -12.25 16.55
CA LEU A 227 9.97 -11.07 17.37
C LEU A 227 8.74 -11.23 18.27
N ALA A 228 7.67 -11.86 17.79
CA ALA A 228 6.49 -12.17 18.61
C ALA A 228 6.81 -13.09 19.79
N LYS A 229 7.80 -13.98 19.65
CA LYS A 229 8.32 -14.79 20.74
C LYS A 229 9.20 -13.96 21.70
N GLU A 230 10.11 -13.16 21.15
CA GLU A 230 10.98 -12.25 21.93
C GLU A 230 10.17 -11.28 22.81
N LEU A 231 9.18 -10.58 22.23
CA LEU A 231 8.29 -9.66 22.94
C LEU A 231 7.55 -10.35 24.10
N ARG A 232 7.13 -11.62 23.91
CA ARG A 232 6.44 -12.42 24.92
C ARG A 232 7.37 -12.85 26.06
N GLU A 233 8.64 -13.11 25.76
CA GLU A 233 9.67 -13.44 26.75
C GLU A 233 10.12 -12.20 27.54
N GLN A 234 10.13 -11.02 26.90
CA GLN A 234 10.44 -9.72 27.51
C GLN A 234 9.29 -9.12 28.34
N ASN A 235 8.03 -9.47 28.04
CA ASN A 235 6.84 -8.89 28.70
C ASN A 235 6.00 -9.93 29.49
N PRO A 236 6.56 -10.58 30.54
CA PRO A 236 5.86 -11.62 31.31
C PRO A 236 4.68 -11.10 32.14
N HIS A 237 4.52 -9.78 32.27
CA HIS A 237 3.36 -9.12 32.89
C HIS A 237 2.11 -9.09 32.00
N LEU A 238 2.22 -9.47 30.72
CA LEU A 238 1.12 -9.49 29.76
C LEU A 238 0.77 -10.92 29.31
N GLU A 239 -0.52 -11.22 29.28
CA GLU A 239 -1.09 -12.42 28.66
C GLU A 239 -1.86 -12.03 27.39
N GLY A 240 -1.70 -12.78 26.32
CA GLY A 240 -2.30 -12.51 25.02
C GLY A 240 -2.20 -13.73 24.10
N HIS A 241 -3.09 -13.84 23.11
CA HIS A 241 -3.08 -14.94 22.15
C HIS A 241 -1.88 -14.84 21.20
N SER A 242 -1.46 -15.94 20.57
CA SER A 242 -0.31 -15.95 19.65
C SER A 242 -0.45 -14.93 18.51
N SER A 243 -1.65 -14.78 17.96
CA SER A 243 -1.98 -13.76 16.96
C SER A 243 -1.92 -12.32 17.50
N SER A 244 -2.08 -12.09 18.80
CA SER A 244 -1.91 -10.78 19.43
C SER A 244 -0.44 -10.38 19.48
N TRP A 245 0.45 -11.31 19.83
CA TRP A 245 1.90 -11.11 19.81
C TRP A 245 2.45 -10.91 18.39
N LEU A 246 1.95 -11.68 17.41
CA LEU A 246 2.25 -11.46 15.99
C LEU A 246 1.80 -10.06 15.53
N LEU A 247 0.58 -9.64 15.88
CA LEU A 247 0.09 -8.31 15.51
C LEU A 247 0.93 -7.17 16.12
N TRP A 248 1.50 -7.35 17.32
CA TRP A 248 2.47 -6.42 17.89
C TRP A 248 3.78 -6.43 17.08
N ALA A 249 4.36 -7.60 16.79
CA ALA A 249 5.55 -7.71 15.95
C ALA A 249 5.39 -7.07 14.56
N THR A 250 4.27 -7.33 13.86
CA THR A 250 3.92 -6.66 12.60
C THR A 250 3.77 -5.15 12.77
N THR A 251 3.17 -4.68 13.86
CA THR A 251 3.05 -3.23 14.14
C THR A 251 4.43 -2.58 14.33
N ILE A 252 5.40 -3.28 14.92
CA ILE A 252 6.80 -2.82 15.01
C ILE A 252 7.43 -2.79 13.62
N TYR A 253 7.38 -3.88 12.85
CA TYR A 253 8.00 -3.94 11.53
C TYR A 253 7.36 -3.02 10.48
N ALA A 254 6.10 -2.61 10.67
CA ALA A 254 5.41 -1.60 9.87
C ALA A 254 5.78 -0.15 10.25
N ALA A 255 6.38 0.07 11.43
CA ALA A 255 6.97 1.36 11.79
C ALA A 255 8.33 1.53 11.10
N SER A 256 8.80 2.78 10.97
CA SER A 256 10.06 3.05 10.27
C SER A 256 11.27 2.52 11.06
N ALA A 257 12.38 2.30 10.34
CA ALA A 257 13.53 1.56 10.88
C ALA A 257 14.21 2.19 12.12
N HIS A 258 13.88 3.43 12.48
CA HIS A 258 14.37 4.12 13.68
C HIS A 258 13.38 4.09 14.86
N GLU A 259 12.08 3.96 14.59
CA GLU A 259 11.07 3.73 15.62
C GLU A 259 11.10 2.27 16.10
N GLN A 260 11.49 1.34 15.22
CA GLN A 260 11.52 -0.10 15.47
C GLN A 260 12.27 -0.50 16.76
N GLU A 261 13.41 0.11 17.07
CA GLU A 261 14.19 -0.26 18.26
C GLU A 261 13.52 0.25 19.55
N ALA A 262 13.04 1.51 19.57
CA ALA A 262 12.26 2.04 20.69
C ALA A 262 10.91 1.30 20.90
N LEU A 263 10.27 0.83 19.83
CA LEU A 263 9.03 0.05 19.89
C LEU A 263 9.22 -1.41 20.31
N LYS A 264 10.45 -1.94 20.26
CA LYS A 264 10.81 -3.23 20.88
C LYS A 264 11.05 -3.10 22.38
N GLU A 265 11.72 -2.03 22.81
CA GLU A 265 11.96 -1.74 24.23
C GLU A 265 10.70 -1.30 25.00
N ALA A 266 9.61 -0.99 24.29
CA ALA A 266 8.33 -0.61 24.87
C ALA A 266 7.69 -1.74 25.69
N GLN A 267 7.56 -1.53 27.01
CA GLN A 267 6.96 -2.51 27.94
C GLN A 267 5.45 -2.76 27.73
N HIS A 268 4.81 -2.04 26.81
CA HIS A 268 3.35 -2.02 26.62
C HIS A 268 3.00 -2.04 25.13
N PRO A 269 1.99 -2.83 24.70
CA PRO A 269 1.55 -2.88 23.31
C PRO A 269 0.91 -1.55 22.87
N PRO A 270 1.06 -1.14 21.60
CA PRO A 270 0.39 0.01 21.02
C PRO A 270 -1.12 0.07 21.30
N ILE A 271 -1.63 1.28 21.55
CA ILE A 271 -2.98 1.53 22.11
C ILE A 271 -4.09 0.85 21.28
N ASN A 272 -3.97 0.86 19.95
CA ASN A 272 -4.90 0.23 19.01
C ASN A 272 -5.04 -1.31 19.19
N ILE A 273 -3.98 -1.99 19.64
CA ILE A 273 -3.94 -3.45 19.84
C ILE A 273 -3.96 -3.86 21.32
N SER A 274 -3.74 -2.93 22.25
CA SER A 274 -3.73 -3.14 23.70
C SER A 274 -4.91 -3.97 24.24
N LYS A 275 -6.11 -3.79 23.67
CA LYS A 275 -7.35 -4.52 23.96
C LYS A 275 -7.27 -6.05 23.77
N TYR A 276 -6.27 -6.56 23.04
CA TYR A 276 -6.04 -8.00 22.84
C TYR A 276 -5.13 -8.61 23.90
N PHE A 277 -4.52 -7.78 24.75
CA PHE A 277 -3.66 -8.18 25.86
C PHE A 277 -4.38 -7.98 27.20
N ARG A 278 -3.97 -8.75 28.20
CA ARG A 278 -4.47 -8.68 29.59
C ARG A 278 -3.28 -8.64 30.53
N TRP A 279 -3.44 -7.95 31.66
CA TRP A 279 -2.41 -7.92 32.69
C TRP A 279 -2.48 -9.18 33.56
N VAL A 280 -1.35 -9.85 33.77
CA VAL A 280 -1.26 -11.11 34.53
C VAL A 280 -1.65 -10.94 36.01
N GLY A 281 -1.69 -9.70 36.53
CA GLY A 281 -2.19 -9.37 37.86
C GLY A 281 -3.71 -9.52 38.07
N VAL A 282 -4.48 -9.93 37.06
CA VAL A 282 -5.92 -10.23 37.22
C VAL A 282 -6.10 -11.59 37.90
N SER A 283 -6.78 -11.60 39.05
CA SER A 283 -7.04 -12.79 39.88
C SER A 283 -7.56 -13.98 39.06
N GLU A 284 -7.05 -15.18 39.36
CA GLU A 284 -7.45 -16.43 38.71
C GLU A 284 -8.96 -16.71 38.80
N ALA A 285 -9.64 -16.24 39.84
CA ALA A 285 -11.10 -16.33 39.93
C ALA A 285 -11.81 -15.55 38.80
N ALA A 286 -11.30 -14.38 38.42
CA ALA A 286 -11.80 -13.60 37.29
C ALA A 286 -11.39 -14.18 35.93
N ARG A 287 -10.22 -14.86 35.86
CA ARG A 287 -9.84 -15.68 34.70
C ARG A 287 -10.84 -16.81 34.48
N LEU A 288 -11.15 -17.57 35.53
CA LEU A 288 -12.10 -18.69 35.49
C LEU A 288 -13.53 -18.24 35.15
N ASP A 289 -14.02 -17.14 35.74
CA ASP A 289 -15.33 -16.58 35.39
C ASP A 289 -15.38 -16.09 33.92
N SER A 290 -14.33 -15.40 33.45
CA SER A 290 -14.22 -15.01 32.03
C SER A 290 -14.24 -16.21 31.08
N VAL A 291 -13.59 -17.33 31.44
CA VAL A 291 -13.59 -18.57 30.65
C VAL A 291 -14.94 -19.27 30.73
N HIS A 292 -15.55 -19.36 31.90
CA HIS A 292 -16.86 -19.99 32.10
C HIS A 292 -17.96 -19.27 31.30
N ARG A 293 -17.98 -17.94 31.31
CA ARG A 293 -18.89 -17.13 30.47
C ARG A 293 -18.67 -17.40 28.98
N GLY A 294 -17.41 -17.47 28.53
CA GLY A 294 -17.08 -17.82 27.14
C GLY A 294 -17.55 -19.23 26.75
N MET A 295 -17.37 -20.20 27.64
CA MET A 295 -17.83 -21.58 27.45
C MET A 295 -19.36 -21.69 27.37
N VAL A 296 -20.10 -20.92 28.17
CA VAL A 296 -21.58 -20.86 28.09
C VAL A 296 -22.05 -20.31 26.74
N VAL A 297 -21.40 -19.26 26.23
CA VAL A 297 -21.70 -18.72 24.88
C VAL A 297 -21.38 -19.76 23.80
N GLY A 298 -20.17 -20.32 23.81
CA GLY A 298 -19.75 -21.33 22.81
C GLY A 298 -20.63 -22.58 22.81
N ASN A 299 -21.08 -23.05 23.97
CA ASN A 299 -22.04 -24.16 24.08
C ASN A 299 -23.43 -23.78 23.53
N THR A 300 -23.87 -22.53 23.71
CA THR A 300 -25.14 -22.03 23.17
C THR A 300 -25.10 -21.97 21.64
N ASP A 301 -24.00 -21.47 21.06
CA ASP A 301 -23.80 -21.45 19.60
C ASP A 301 -23.65 -22.86 19.02
N ASN A 302 -22.86 -23.75 19.65
CA ASN A 302 -22.74 -25.14 19.22
C ASN A 302 -24.08 -25.90 19.25
N TYR A 303 -24.93 -25.63 20.25
CA TYR A 303 -26.29 -26.15 20.30
C TYR A 303 -27.16 -25.63 19.15
N ARG A 304 -27.07 -24.33 18.83
CA ARG A 304 -27.76 -23.70 17.69
C ARG A 304 -27.33 -24.31 16.36
N TRP A 305 -26.02 -24.43 16.10
CA TRP A 305 -25.50 -25.10 14.89
C TRP A 305 -25.99 -26.56 14.80
N SER A 306 -25.94 -27.30 15.92
CA SER A 306 -26.42 -28.69 16.00
C SER A 306 -27.92 -28.84 15.74
N LYS A 307 -28.72 -27.79 16.01
CA LYS A 307 -30.14 -27.73 15.65
C LYS A 307 -30.32 -27.48 14.15
N GLN A 308 -29.65 -26.46 13.59
CA GLN A 308 -29.75 -26.11 12.17
C GLN A 308 -29.28 -27.25 11.25
N ILE A 309 -28.21 -27.96 11.60
CA ILE A 309 -27.73 -29.15 10.86
C ILE A 309 -28.79 -30.26 10.87
N ARG A 310 -29.58 -30.39 11.94
CA ARG A 310 -30.67 -31.38 12.04
C ARG A 310 -31.87 -30.99 11.19
N GLU A 311 -32.26 -29.71 11.22
CA GLU A 311 -33.34 -29.16 10.41
C GLU A 311 -33.06 -29.37 8.91
N VAL A 312 -31.87 -28.98 8.44
CA VAL A 312 -31.43 -29.22 7.04
C VAL A 312 -31.37 -30.72 6.72
N LYS A 313 -30.98 -31.59 7.67
CA LYS A 313 -31.00 -33.04 7.46
C LYS A 313 -32.44 -33.56 7.25
N GLU A 314 -33.40 -33.09 8.04
CA GLU A 314 -34.81 -33.49 7.96
C GLU A 314 -35.47 -32.98 6.65
N GLU A 315 -35.13 -31.77 6.21
CA GLU A 315 -35.49 -31.23 4.89
C GLU A 315 -34.94 -32.09 3.74
N LEU A 316 -33.65 -32.47 3.79
CA LEU A 316 -33.02 -33.32 2.78
C LEU A 316 -33.65 -34.73 2.70
N HIS A 317 -34.02 -35.34 3.82
CA HIS A 317 -34.75 -36.61 3.81
C HIS A 317 -36.15 -36.46 3.19
N THR A 318 -36.82 -35.33 3.46
CA THR A 318 -38.12 -35.01 2.87
C THR A 318 -38.03 -34.83 1.35
N ALA A 319 -37.03 -34.08 0.87
CA ALA A 319 -36.76 -33.92 -0.55
C ALA A 319 -36.42 -35.25 -1.25
N PHE A 320 -35.61 -36.10 -0.62
CA PHE A 320 -35.28 -37.43 -1.15
C PHE A 320 -36.51 -38.34 -1.28
N ASN A 321 -37.40 -38.33 -0.29
CA ASN A 321 -38.67 -39.08 -0.35
C ASN A 321 -39.58 -38.60 -1.50
N ILE A 322 -39.61 -37.29 -1.77
CA ILE A 322 -40.36 -36.71 -2.90
C ILE A 322 -39.75 -37.16 -4.24
N ILE A 323 -38.41 -37.16 -4.36
CA ILE A 323 -37.71 -37.61 -5.57
C ILE A 323 -37.96 -39.11 -5.82
N GLN A 324 -37.88 -39.97 -4.79
CA GLN A 324 -38.26 -41.38 -4.92
C GLN A 324 -39.72 -41.57 -5.34
N GLY A 325 -40.63 -40.74 -4.82
CA GLY A 325 -42.04 -40.74 -5.23
C GLY A 325 -42.26 -40.29 -6.68
N ALA A 326 -41.39 -39.43 -7.22
CA ALA A 326 -41.40 -39.02 -8.63
C ALA A 326 -40.85 -40.13 -9.54
N ILE A 327 -39.72 -40.75 -9.18
CA ILE A 327 -39.11 -41.87 -9.93
C ILE A 327 -40.14 -43.00 -10.12
N ARG A 328 -40.81 -43.44 -9.04
CA ARG A 328 -41.86 -44.47 -9.12
C ARG A 328 -43.03 -44.13 -10.04
N LYS A 329 -43.35 -42.84 -10.22
CA LYS A 329 -44.38 -42.43 -11.18
C LYS A 329 -43.89 -42.54 -12.63
N VAL A 330 -42.62 -42.23 -12.88
CA VAL A 330 -42.00 -42.42 -14.21
C VAL A 330 -41.94 -43.91 -14.55
N GLU A 331 -41.51 -44.76 -13.60
CA GLU A 331 -41.49 -46.24 -13.77
C GLU A 331 -42.89 -46.80 -14.14
N ILE A 332 -43.96 -46.30 -13.50
CA ILE A 332 -45.34 -46.68 -13.82
C ILE A 332 -45.76 -46.18 -15.20
N MET A 333 -45.51 -44.90 -15.53
CA MET A 333 -45.86 -44.31 -16.82
C MET A 333 -45.10 -44.97 -17.99
N GLU A 334 -43.85 -45.39 -17.77
CA GLU A 334 -43.07 -46.14 -18.76
C GLU A 334 -43.67 -47.53 -19.00
N ALA A 335 -44.09 -48.24 -17.94
CA ALA A 335 -44.79 -49.52 -18.06
C ALA A 335 -46.15 -49.38 -18.77
N GLU A 336 -46.93 -48.34 -18.46
CA GLU A 336 -48.20 -48.02 -19.13
C GLU A 336 -47.99 -47.66 -20.62
N SER A 337 -46.92 -46.92 -20.95
CA SER A 337 -46.54 -46.60 -22.33
C SER A 337 -46.14 -47.86 -23.11
N ASN A 338 -45.33 -48.73 -22.52
CA ASN A 338 -44.87 -49.96 -23.17
C ASN A 338 -46.05 -50.90 -23.45
N ALA A 339 -46.93 -51.11 -22.47
CA ALA A 339 -48.16 -51.88 -22.67
C ALA A 339 -49.09 -51.25 -23.75
N SER A 340 -49.12 -49.92 -23.86
CA SER A 340 -49.86 -49.23 -24.92
C SER A 340 -49.24 -49.44 -26.31
N ILE A 341 -47.91 -49.48 -26.41
CA ILE A 341 -47.17 -49.77 -27.65
C ILE A 341 -47.40 -51.24 -28.07
N ASP A 342 -47.35 -52.19 -27.13
CA ASP A 342 -47.63 -53.61 -27.39
C ASP A 342 -49.06 -53.80 -27.95
N ILE A 343 -50.06 -53.12 -27.36
CA ILE A 343 -51.44 -53.14 -27.85
C ILE A 343 -51.56 -52.55 -29.26
N LEU A 344 -50.89 -51.43 -29.53
CA LEU A 344 -50.89 -50.81 -30.86
C LEU A 344 -50.22 -51.71 -31.92
N SER A 345 -49.11 -52.37 -31.58
CA SER A 345 -48.43 -53.32 -32.46
C SER A 345 -49.28 -54.56 -32.75
N ALA A 346 -49.97 -55.10 -31.73
CA ALA A 346 -50.93 -56.19 -31.91
C ALA A 346 -52.15 -55.77 -32.77
N MET A 347 -52.63 -54.53 -32.63
CA MET A 347 -53.68 -53.97 -33.48
C MET A 347 -53.21 -53.79 -34.93
N GLU A 348 -52.00 -53.28 -35.15
CA GLU A 348 -51.42 -53.12 -36.49
C GLU A 348 -51.28 -54.49 -37.18
N SER A 349 -50.74 -55.49 -36.48
CA SER A 349 -50.63 -56.87 -36.98
C SER A 349 -51.97 -57.54 -37.26
N ALA A 350 -53.08 -57.06 -36.70
CA ALA A 350 -54.43 -57.55 -36.95
C ALA A 350 -55.20 -56.73 -38.00
N VAL A 351 -54.65 -55.60 -38.45
CA VAL A 351 -55.22 -54.70 -39.47
C VAL A 351 -54.45 -54.78 -40.79
N GLN A 352 -53.22 -55.29 -40.80
CA GLN A 352 -52.57 -55.72 -42.04
C GLN A 352 -53.45 -56.77 -42.74
N PRO A 353 -53.84 -56.57 -44.01
CA PRO A 353 -54.58 -57.58 -44.75
C PRO A 353 -53.67 -58.80 -44.96
N GLU A 354 -54.23 -60.00 -44.87
CA GLU A 354 -53.56 -61.18 -45.39
C GLU A 354 -53.39 -61.02 -46.91
N GLU A 355 -52.17 -60.69 -47.37
CA GLU A 355 -51.77 -60.92 -48.77
C GLU A 355 -51.63 -62.44 -48.99
N SER A 356 -52.80 -63.10 -49.02
CA SER A 356 -52.98 -64.45 -49.50
C SER A 356 -52.36 -64.58 -50.90
N GLU A 357 -51.78 -65.75 -51.20
CA GLU A 357 -50.97 -66.03 -52.41
C GLU A 357 -51.74 -65.94 -53.76
N LEU A 358 -52.97 -65.40 -53.74
CA LEU A 358 -53.85 -65.15 -54.88
C LEU A 358 -53.53 -63.86 -55.67
N SER A 359 -52.60 -63.03 -55.20
CA SER A 359 -52.13 -61.83 -55.94
C SER A 359 -50.89 -62.08 -56.81
N GLN A 360 -50.42 -63.32 -56.94
CA GLN A 360 -49.33 -63.72 -57.86
C GLN A 360 -49.68 -64.96 -58.71
N GLN A 361 -50.74 -64.86 -59.52
CA GLN A 361 -51.03 -65.76 -60.66
C GLN A 361 -51.49 -64.96 -61.89
#